data_AF-A0A2E7Y3W0-F1
#
_entry.id   AF-A0A2E7Y3W0-F1
#
_cell.length_a   1.000
_cell.length_b   1.000
_cell.length_c   1.000
_cell.angle_alpha   90.00
_cell.angle_beta   90.00
_cell.angle_gamma   90.00
#
_symmetry.space_group_name_H-M   'P 1'
#
loop_
_entity.id
_entity.type
_entity.pdbx_description
1 polymer ?
#
loop_
_entity_poly.entity_id
_entity_poly.type
_entity_poly.pdbx_seq_one_letter_code
_entity_poly.pdbx_strand_id
1 'polypeptide(L)'
;MAKKKTAKKKTTTKKKATRKKSAAPVSKERDKVTTRSIELLADGIARTGLKGKEPCVDIPLRTVTNMRWNKKKRILEMGDSTQTRNLFNVGQAKKFMQTLLLAKGSRELIKAEKTLSLRGMYYMSLHTIEGTKEKTFNEQSESDNILEDLEVSLGGLREELHVFAKKRGTMVGNITVIDSGDEINCRKMGTGGYAIPSICEPSVMQFKDCGADF
;
A
#
# COMPACT_ATOMS: atom_id res chain seq x y z
N MET A 1 -14.40 -54.13 -51.14
CA MET A 1 -14.16 -54.70 -49.80
C MET A 1 -12.88 -54.10 -49.21
N ALA A 2 -12.95 -53.64 -47.94
CA ALA A 2 -11.89 -53.58 -46.91
C ALA A 2 -10.61 -52.72 -47.18
N LYS A 3 -10.09 -51.87 -46.28
CA LYS A 3 -10.30 -51.62 -44.84
C LYS A 3 -9.91 -50.16 -44.51
N LYS A 4 -10.79 -49.47 -43.78
CA LYS A 4 -10.57 -48.16 -43.15
C LYS A 4 -9.64 -48.34 -41.94
N LYS A 5 -8.44 -47.74 -41.93
CA LYS A 5 -7.58 -47.65 -40.74
C LYS A 5 -7.85 -46.34 -40.01
N THR A 6 -8.63 -46.41 -38.94
CA THR A 6 -8.86 -45.34 -37.97
C THR A 6 -7.61 -45.06 -37.14
N ALA A 7 -7.06 -43.85 -37.23
CA ALA A 7 -6.00 -43.36 -36.36
C ALA A 7 -6.57 -43.00 -34.98
N LYS A 8 -6.10 -43.69 -33.92
CA LYS A 8 -6.42 -43.38 -32.52
C LYS A 8 -5.82 -42.02 -32.14
N LYS A 9 -6.68 -41.05 -31.83
CA LYS A 9 -6.32 -39.75 -31.25
C LYS A 9 -5.83 -40.00 -29.80
N LYS A 10 -4.54 -39.84 -29.53
CA LYS A 10 -3.99 -39.85 -28.17
C LYS A 10 -4.52 -38.64 -27.41
N THR A 11 -5.40 -38.86 -26.46
CA THR A 11 -5.86 -37.90 -25.46
C THR A 11 -4.71 -37.61 -24.51
N THR A 12 -4.00 -36.49 -24.72
CA THR A 12 -3.09 -35.92 -23.73
C THR A 12 -3.93 -35.24 -22.65
N THR A 13 -4.08 -35.93 -21.52
CA THR A 13 -4.60 -35.36 -20.26
C THR A 13 -3.72 -34.19 -19.83
N LYS A 14 -4.15 -32.96 -20.13
CA LYS A 14 -3.60 -31.74 -19.53
C LYS A 14 -3.81 -31.81 -18.02
N LYS A 15 -2.74 -32.08 -17.26
CA LYS A 15 -2.71 -31.82 -15.81
C LYS A 15 -3.10 -30.36 -15.59
N LYS A 16 -4.23 -30.13 -14.92
CA LYS A 16 -4.62 -28.81 -14.41
C LYS A 16 -3.52 -28.36 -13.46
N ALA A 17 -2.69 -27.42 -13.90
CA ALA A 17 -1.83 -26.68 -13.00
C ALA A 17 -2.75 -25.94 -12.02
N THR A 18 -2.78 -26.40 -10.77
CA THR A 18 -3.34 -25.65 -9.65
C THR A 18 -2.61 -24.31 -9.60
N ARG A 19 -3.24 -23.24 -10.07
CA ARG A 19 -2.79 -21.87 -9.81
C ARG A 19 -2.68 -21.75 -8.29
N LYS A 20 -1.47 -21.76 -7.74
CA LYS A 20 -1.21 -21.30 -6.36
C LYS A 20 -1.89 -19.93 -6.26
N LYS A 21 -2.79 -19.77 -5.28
CA LYS A 21 -3.39 -18.46 -4.98
C LYS A 21 -2.21 -17.50 -4.78
N SER A 22 -2.18 -16.41 -5.56
CA SER A 22 -1.22 -15.33 -5.34
C SER A 22 -1.30 -14.92 -3.87
N ALA A 23 -0.16 -14.89 -3.18
CA ALA A 23 -0.10 -14.46 -1.80
C ALA A 23 -0.79 -13.10 -1.67
N ALA A 24 -1.65 -12.95 -0.66
CA ALA A 24 -2.27 -11.67 -0.38
C ALA A 24 -1.15 -10.66 -0.11
N PRO A 25 -1.27 -9.43 -0.65
CA PRO A 25 -0.22 -8.43 -0.55
C PRO A 25 0.13 -8.13 0.91
N VAL A 26 -0.88 -7.91 1.75
CA VAL A 26 -0.71 -7.59 3.16
C VAL A 26 -1.37 -8.69 3.99
N SER A 27 -0.90 -8.89 5.23
CA SER A 27 -1.50 -9.85 6.13
C SER A 27 -2.94 -9.42 6.49
N LYS A 28 -3.88 -10.37 6.51
CA LYS A 28 -5.29 -10.09 6.83
C LYS A 28 -5.49 -9.46 8.21
N GLU A 29 -4.53 -9.64 9.12
CA GLU A 29 -4.54 -9.03 10.44
C GLU A 29 -4.21 -7.54 10.37
N ARG A 30 -3.17 -7.15 9.61
CA ARG A 30 -2.82 -5.75 9.37
C ARG A 30 -3.92 -5.03 8.58
N ASP A 31 -4.52 -5.67 7.59
CA ASP A 31 -5.66 -5.11 6.84
C ASP A 31 -6.82 -4.73 7.75
N LYS A 32 -7.13 -5.57 8.76
CA LYS A 32 -8.16 -5.28 9.75
C LYS A 32 -7.78 -4.11 10.65
N VAL A 33 -6.51 -4.02 11.05
CA VAL A 33 -6.00 -2.89 11.84
C VAL A 33 -6.11 -1.60 11.04
N THR A 34 -5.62 -1.58 9.80
CA THR A 34 -5.65 -0.39 8.94
C THR A 34 -7.08 0.04 8.64
N THR A 35 -7.97 -0.90 8.31
CA THR A 35 -9.40 -0.60 8.10
C THR A 35 -10.02 0.01 9.35
N ARG A 36 -9.73 -0.56 10.52
CA ARG A 36 -10.22 -0.03 11.80
C ARG A 36 -9.67 1.37 12.08
N SER A 37 -8.40 1.64 11.81
CA SER A 37 -7.81 2.98 11.96
C SER A 37 -8.50 4.01 11.06
N ILE A 38 -8.79 3.65 9.80
CA ILE A 38 -9.53 4.50 8.86
C ILE A 38 -10.95 4.77 9.37
N GLU A 39 -11.64 3.74 9.87
CA GLU A 39 -12.99 3.88 10.43
C GLU A 39 -13.00 4.72 11.71
N LEU A 40 -12.02 4.57 12.59
CA LEU A 40 -11.87 5.40 13.79
C LEU A 40 -11.64 6.87 13.45
N LEU A 41 -10.82 7.16 12.43
CA LEU A 41 -10.61 8.52 11.93
C LEU A 41 -11.93 9.10 11.41
N ALA A 42 -12.66 8.35 10.59
CA ALA A 42 -13.94 8.79 10.04
C ALA A 42 -15.01 8.99 11.13
N ASP A 43 -15.09 8.08 12.09
CA ASP A 43 -16.01 8.15 13.24
C ASP A 43 -15.71 9.37 14.12
N GLY A 44 -14.43 9.67 14.36
CA GLY A 44 -14.00 10.84 15.12
C GLY A 44 -14.48 12.14 14.47
N ILE A 45 -14.33 12.24 13.16
CA ILE A 45 -14.78 13.39 12.34
C ILE A 45 -16.31 13.50 12.37
N ALA A 46 -17.02 12.39 12.12
CA ALA A 46 -18.47 12.35 12.09
C ALA A 46 -19.08 12.74 13.45
N ARG A 47 -18.54 12.21 14.56
CA ARG A 47 -18.97 12.57 15.92
C ARG A 47 -18.74 14.03 16.25
N THR A 48 -17.63 14.60 15.77
CA THR A 48 -17.31 16.02 15.99
C THR A 48 -18.32 16.91 15.26
N GLY A 49 -18.60 16.59 13.99
CA GLY A 49 -19.63 17.29 13.21
C GLY A 49 -21.04 17.17 13.79
N LEU A 50 -21.45 15.98 14.24
CA LEU A 50 -22.76 15.75 14.88
C LEU A 50 -22.93 16.50 16.21
N LYS A 51 -21.83 16.81 16.89
CA LYS A 51 -21.83 17.65 18.11
C LYS A 51 -21.83 19.15 17.81
N GLY A 52 -21.96 19.55 16.54
CA GLY A 52 -21.90 20.95 16.12
C GLY A 52 -20.51 21.58 16.26
N LYS A 53 -19.46 20.77 16.43
CA LYS A 53 -18.07 21.24 16.45
C LYS A 53 -17.47 21.14 15.06
N GLU A 54 -16.52 22.02 14.77
CA GLU A 54 -15.78 21.99 13.50
C GLU A 54 -15.04 20.66 13.34
N PRO A 55 -15.27 19.92 12.24
CA PRO A 55 -14.49 18.73 11.95
C PRO A 55 -13.03 19.09 11.60
N CYS A 56 -12.09 18.39 12.23
CA CYS A 56 -10.67 18.55 12.00
C CYS A 56 -9.94 17.20 11.94
N VAL A 57 -8.75 17.19 11.34
CA VAL A 57 -7.83 16.04 11.32
C VAL A 57 -6.47 16.49 11.83
N ASP A 58 -5.94 15.80 12.83
CA ASP A 58 -4.60 16.04 13.35
C ASP A 58 -3.58 15.19 12.59
N ILE A 59 -2.60 15.84 11.98
CA ILE A 59 -1.54 15.21 11.17
C ILE A 59 -0.21 15.42 11.88
N PRO A 60 0.54 14.36 12.25
CA PRO A 60 1.85 14.54 12.87
C PRO A 60 2.85 15.24 11.95
N LEU A 61 3.60 16.21 12.49
CA LEU A 61 4.53 17.03 11.71
C LEU A 61 5.81 16.26 11.38
N ARG A 62 6.11 16.14 10.08
CA ARG A 62 7.32 15.46 9.56
C ARG A 62 8.52 16.39 9.44
N THR A 63 8.76 17.23 10.45
CA THR A 63 9.88 18.18 10.49
C THR A 63 11.05 17.62 11.30
N VAL A 64 12.28 18.03 10.96
CA VAL A 64 13.49 17.65 11.72
C VAL A 64 13.38 18.03 13.20
N THR A 65 12.72 19.15 13.49
CA THR A 65 12.47 19.63 14.86
C THR A 65 11.52 18.76 15.66
N ASN A 66 10.62 18.02 14.98
CA ASN A 66 9.69 17.10 15.64
C ASN A 66 10.26 15.67 15.73
N MET A 67 11.38 15.36 15.07
CA MET A 67 11.99 14.03 15.15
C MET A 67 12.88 13.91 16.39
N ARG A 68 12.75 12.80 17.12
CA ARG A 68 13.54 12.49 18.30
C ARG A 68 14.34 11.21 18.09
N TRP A 69 15.64 11.25 18.38
CA TRP A 69 16.48 10.05 18.33
C TRP A 69 16.28 9.19 19.57
N ASN A 70 15.76 7.97 19.38
CA ASN A 70 15.66 6.98 20.44
C ASN A 70 16.97 6.18 20.53
N LYS A 71 17.82 6.54 21.50
CA LYS A 71 19.13 5.89 21.72
C LYS A 71 19.04 4.37 21.97
N LYS A 72 17.98 3.90 22.63
CA LYS A 72 17.82 2.48 22.98
C LYS A 72 17.47 1.64 21.75
N LYS A 73 16.50 2.10 20.97
CA LYS A 73 16.06 1.42 19.75
C LYS A 73 16.97 1.71 18.55
N ARG A 74 17.81 2.75 18.63
CA ARG A 74 18.65 3.27 17.53
C ARG A 74 17.82 3.63 16.30
N ILE A 75 16.66 4.23 16.52
CA ILE A 75 15.75 4.71 15.46
C ILE A 75 15.34 6.16 15.74
N LEU A 76 14.94 6.86 14.67
CA LEU A 76 14.24 8.14 14.78
C LEU A 76 12.76 7.86 15.04
N GLU A 77 12.24 8.47 16.10
CA GLU A 77 10.81 8.44 16.45
C GLU A 77 10.19 9.81 16.17
N MET A 78 8.94 9.81 15.72
CA MET A 78 8.15 11.02 15.57
C MET A 78 7.80 11.57 16.96
N GLY A 79 7.87 12.89 17.12
CA GLY A 79 7.45 13.59 18.33
C GLY A 79 5.95 13.92 18.34
N ASP A 80 5.54 14.60 19.40
CA ASP A 80 4.12 14.83 19.73
C ASP A 80 3.51 16.01 18.97
N SER A 81 4.29 16.77 18.20
CA SER A 81 3.75 17.94 17.48
C SER A 81 2.91 17.52 16.27
N THR A 82 1.68 18.00 16.23
CA THR A 82 0.73 17.78 15.15
C THR A 82 0.33 19.12 14.51
N GLN A 83 -0.08 19.05 13.25
CA GLN A 83 -0.77 20.12 12.54
C GLN A 83 -2.22 19.73 12.36
N THR A 84 -3.12 20.55 12.88
CA THR A 84 -4.56 20.37 12.69
C THR A 84 -4.99 20.94 11.33
N ARG A 85 -5.70 20.13 10.56
CA ARG A 85 -6.32 20.50 9.29
C ARG A 85 -7.83 20.66 9.50
N ASN A 86 -8.31 21.88 9.32
CA ASN A 86 -9.69 22.28 9.60
C ASN A 86 -10.53 22.33 8.32
N LEU A 87 -11.79 21.93 8.44
CA LEU A 87 -12.73 21.95 7.30
C LEU A 87 -13.17 23.38 6.93
N PHE A 88 -13.45 24.28 7.88
CA PHE A 88 -13.95 25.62 7.59
C PHE A 88 -12.84 26.65 7.34
N ASN A 89 -11.59 26.21 7.26
CA ASN A 89 -10.49 27.04 6.81
C ASN A 89 -10.37 26.97 5.29
N VAL A 90 -10.55 28.09 4.60
CA VAL A 90 -10.53 28.20 3.13
C VAL A 90 -9.28 27.57 2.50
N GLY A 91 -8.10 27.76 3.11
CA GLY A 91 -6.83 27.21 2.59
C GLY A 91 -6.63 25.71 2.86
N GLN A 92 -7.45 25.11 3.73
CA GLN A 92 -7.31 23.73 4.19
C GLN A 92 -8.50 22.84 3.80
N ALA A 93 -9.67 23.42 3.52
CA ALA A 93 -10.91 22.70 3.19
C ALA A 93 -10.72 21.68 2.06
N LYS A 94 -10.04 22.09 0.97
CA LYS A 94 -9.73 21.20 -0.15
C LYS A 94 -8.87 20.01 0.30
N LYS A 95 -7.81 20.28 1.06
CA LYS A 95 -6.89 19.25 1.58
C LYS A 95 -7.57 18.31 2.57
N PHE A 96 -8.53 18.82 3.36
CA PHE A 96 -9.32 18.01 4.29
C PHE A 96 -10.20 17.01 3.52
N MET A 97 -10.91 17.49 2.50
CA MET A 97 -11.70 16.64 1.61
C MET A 97 -10.84 15.59 0.91
N GLN A 98 -9.67 15.97 0.40
CA GLN A 98 -8.72 15.06 -0.24
C GLN A 98 -8.25 13.95 0.69
N THR A 99 -7.96 14.26 1.96
CA THR A 99 -7.58 13.26 2.98
C THR A 99 -8.68 12.22 3.14
N LEU A 100 -9.94 12.65 3.26
CA LEU A 100 -11.08 11.75 3.38
C LEU A 100 -11.29 10.91 2.11
N LEU A 101 -11.08 11.49 0.93
CA LEU A 101 -11.21 10.80 -0.34
C LEU A 101 -10.17 9.68 -0.50
N LEU A 102 -8.91 9.95 -0.15
CA LEU A 102 -7.85 8.93 -0.17
C LEU A 102 -8.04 7.86 0.91
N ALA A 103 -8.53 8.24 2.10
CA ALA A 103 -8.86 7.28 3.15
C ALA A 103 -9.99 6.33 2.71
N LYS A 104 -11.04 6.87 2.07
CA LYS A 104 -12.09 6.07 1.44
C LYS A 104 -11.53 5.14 0.37
N GLY A 105 -10.68 5.66 -0.51
CA GLY A 105 -10.06 4.87 -1.58
C GLY A 105 -9.23 3.70 -1.04
N SER A 106 -8.42 3.95 -0.02
CA SER A 106 -7.61 2.92 0.65
C SER A 106 -8.49 1.82 1.26
N ARG A 107 -9.58 2.20 1.95
CA ARG A 107 -10.55 1.24 2.49
C ARG A 107 -11.22 0.41 1.41
N GLU A 108 -11.58 1.00 0.27
CA GLU A 108 -12.16 0.27 -0.86
C GLU A 108 -11.17 -0.73 -1.48
N LEU A 109 -9.89 -0.36 -1.57
CA LEU A 109 -8.83 -1.25 -2.03
C LEU A 109 -8.62 -2.45 -1.10
N ILE A 110 -8.59 -2.20 0.22
CA ILE A 110 -8.49 -3.27 1.22
C ILE A 110 -9.69 -4.21 1.10
N LYS A 111 -10.91 -3.66 1.03
CA LYS A 111 -12.15 -4.46 0.90
C LYS A 111 -12.18 -5.28 -0.40
N ALA A 112 -11.65 -4.74 -1.49
CA ALA A 112 -11.60 -5.42 -2.78
C ALA A 112 -10.42 -6.40 -2.92
N GLU A 113 -9.54 -6.50 -1.92
CA GLU A 113 -8.25 -7.21 -1.99
C GLU A 113 -7.42 -6.80 -3.24
N LYS A 114 -7.49 -5.51 -3.61
CA LYS A 114 -6.82 -4.94 -4.79
C LYS A 114 -5.76 -3.94 -4.37
N THR A 115 -4.82 -3.71 -5.28
CA THR A 115 -3.63 -2.89 -5.05
C THR A 115 -3.46 -1.90 -6.19
N LEU A 116 -3.13 -0.65 -5.89
CA LEU A 116 -2.88 0.39 -6.89
C LEU A 116 -1.48 0.99 -6.75
N SER A 117 -0.95 1.51 -7.86
CA SER A 117 0.21 2.40 -7.81
C SER A 117 -0.19 3.80 -7.36
N LEU A 118 0.77 4.63 -6.95
CA LEU A 118 0.54 6.07 -6.66
C LEU A 118 -0.27 6.78 -7.76
N ARG A 119 0.08 6.55 -9.03
CA ARG A 119 -0.68 7.10 -10.17
C ARG A 119 -2.09 6.52 -10.28
N GLY A 120 -2.24 5.22 -10.03
CA GLY A 120 -3.54 4.57 -10.00
C GLY A 120 -4.44 5.19 -8.92
N MET A 121 -3.88 5.46 -7.74
CA MET A 121 -4.57 6.09 -6.63
C MET A 121 -4.96 7.54 -6.94
N TYR A 122 -4.05 8.30 -7.57
CA TYR A 122 -4.34 9.63 -8.09
C TYR A 122 -5.53 9.62 -9.05
N TYR A 123 -5.51 8.77 -10.09
CA TYR A 123 -6.61 8.71 -11.06
C TYR A 123 -7.92 8.19 -10.45
N MET A 124 -7.85 7.23 -9.54
CA MET A 124 -9.02 6.73 -8.83
C MET A 124 -9.67 7.81 -7.97
N SER A 125 -8.90 8.79 -7.50
CA SER A 125 -9.40 9.89 -6.67
C SER A 125 -9.68 11.15 -7.47
N LEU A 126 -9.32 11.19 -8.76
CA LEU A 126 -9.48 12.33 -9.64
C LEU A 126 -10.93 12.44 -10.14
N HIS A 127 -11.68 13.35 -9.55
CA HIS A 127 -13.07 13.63 -9.92
C HIS A 127 -13.28 15.14 -10.02
N THR A 128 -14.30 15.55 -10.76
CA THR A 128 -14.80 16.92 -10.69
C THR A 128 -15.75 17.03 -9.50
N ILE A 129 -15.56 18.04 -8.65
CA ILE A 129 -16.45 18.28 -7.51
C ILE A 129 -17.81 18.70 -8.05
N GLU A 130 -18.87 18.00 -7.62
CA GLU A 130 -20.23 18.22 -8.08
C GLU A 130 -20.67 19.68 -7.87
N GLY A 131 -21.28 20.28 -8.90
CA GLY A 131 -21.69 21.68 -8.88
C GLY A 131 -20.56 22.68 -9.13
N THR A 132 -19.32 22.23 -9.38
CA THR A 132 -18.18 23.10 -9.70
C THR A 132 -17.44 22.65 -10.96
N LYS A 133 -16.51 23.48 -11.44
CA LYS A 133 -15.56 23.11 -12.51
C LYS A 133 -14.21 22.65 -11.95
N GLU A 134 -14.10 22.54 -10.63
CA GLU A 134 -12.84 22.22 -9.96
C GLU A 134 -12.65 20.72 -9.83
N LYS A 135 -11.39 20.28 -10.00
CA LYS A 135 -11.01 18.89 -9.77
C LYS A 135 -10.64 18.68 -8.31
N THR A 136 -10.85 17.46 -7.82
CA THR A 136 -10.41 17.03 -6.49
C THR A 136 -8.90 17.16 -6.34
N PHE A 137 -8.13 16.82 -7.38
CA PHE A 137 -6.67 16.99 -7.44
C PHE A 137 -6.27 17.65 -8.75
N ASN A 138 -5.25 18.50 -8.69
CA ASN A 138 -4.68 19.15 -9.87
C ASN A 138 -3.44 18.40 -10.38
N GLU A 139 -2.62 17.89 -9.46
CA GLU A 139 -1.35 17.23 -9.76
C GLU A 139 -1.16 15.96 -8.92
N GLN A 140 -0.32 15.05 -9.40
CA GLN A 140 0.02 13.82 -8.66
C GLN A 140 0.76 14.15 -7.35
N SER A 141 1.62 15.17 -7.35
CA SER A 141 2.35 15.67 -6.18
C SER A 141 1.42 16.05 -5.03
N GLU A 142 0.24 16.59 -5.34
CA GLU A 142 -0.80 16.93 -4.37
C GLU A 142 -1.34 15.66 -3.71
N SER A 143 -1.69 14.64 -4.49
CA SER A 143 -2.16 13.35 -3.97
C SER A 143 -1.09 12.62 -3.15
N ASP A 144 0.16 12.63 -3.62
CA ASP A 144 1.27 11.94 -2.96
C ASP A 144 1.52 12.53 -1.56
N ASN A 145 1.51 13.86 -1.43
CA ASN A 145 1.66 14.54 -0.13
C ASN A 145 0.52 14.20 0.85
N ILE A 146 -0.73 14.16 0.36
CA ILE A 146 -1.89 13.85 1.21
C ILE A 146 -1.88 12.37 1.62
N LEU A 147 -1.41 11.47 0.76
CA LEU A 147 -1.26 10.05 1.08
C LEU A 147 -0.23 9.85 2.20
N GLU A 148 0.90 10.54 2.13
CA GLU A 148 1.92 10.49 3.19
C GLU A 148 1.42 11.07 4.52
N ASP A 149 0.63 12.15 4.48
CA ASP A 149 -0.04 12.68 5.68
C ASP A 149 -0.99 11.63 6.27
N LEU A 150 -1.71 10.89 5.43
CA LEU A 150 -2.62 9.82 5.83
C LEU A 150 -1.87 8.62 6.45
N GLU A 151 -0.75 8.19 5.87
CA GLU A 151 0.11 7.13 6.40
C GLU A 151 0.49 7.40 7.86
N VAL A 152 1.00 8.61 8.13
CA VAL A 152 1.44 8.99 9.47
C VAL A 152 0.26 9.20 10.41
N SER A 153 -0.86 9.74 9.93
CA SER A 153 -2.07 9.93 10.74
C SER A 153 -2.70 8.60 11.17
N LEU A 154 -2.61 7.57 10.33
CA LEU A 154 -3.12 6.22 10.64
C LEU A 154 -2.11 5.35 11.39
N GLY A 155 -0.84 5.77 11.47
CA GLY A 155 0.25 4.96 12.02
C GLY A 155 0.54 3.69 11.22
N GLY A 156 0.24 3.71 9.93
CA GLY A 156 0.37 2.58 9.01
C GLY A 156 1.41 2.83 7.92
N LEU A 157 1.89 1.75 7.31
CA LEU A 157 2.78 1.81 6.14
C LEU A 157 1.96 2.01 4.87
N ARG A 158 2.59 2.57 3.82
CA ARG A 158 1.95 2.81 2.52
C ARG A 158 1.39 1.53 1.91
N GLU A 159 2.13 0.44 2.04
CA GLU A 159 1.79 -0.89 1.53
C GLU A 159 0.49 -1.40 2.17
N GLU A 160 0.24 -1.04 3.44
CA GLU A 160 -0.97 -1.40 4.19
C GLU A 160 -2.20 -0.63 3.75
N LEU A 161 -2.01 0.52 3.10
CA LEU A 161 -3.06 1.24 2.38
C LEU A 161 -3.32 0.66 0.98
N HIS A 162 -2.69 -0.48 0.66
CA HIS A 162 -2.74 -1.13 -0.64
C HIS A 162 -2.20 -0.26 -1.78
N VAL A 163 -1.31 0.68 -1.45
CA VAL A 163 -0.60 1.52 -2.41
C VAL A 163 0.83 1.03 -2.59
N PHE A 164 1.24 0.86 -3.85
CA PHE A 164 2.47 0.18 -4.23
C PHE A 164 3.46 1.10 -4.91
N ALA A 165 4.72 0.91 -4.56
CA ALA A 165 5.83 1.49 -5.27
C ALA A 165 6.17 0.68 -6.54
N LYS A 166 6.81 1.36 -7.51
CA LYS A 166 7.43 0.66 -8.63
C LYS A 166 8.67 -0.07 -8.14
N LYS A 167 8.84 -1.33 -8.53
CA LYS A 167 10.10 -2.08 -8.28
C LYS A 167 11.25 -1.38 -9.01
N ARG A 168 12.23 -0.87 -8.28
CA ARG A 168 13.44 -0.22 -8.85
C ARG A 168 14.75 -0.79 -8.31
N GLY A 169 14.69 -1.72 -7.36
CA GLY A 169 15.86 -2.36 -6.77
C GLY A 169 16.02 -3.81 -7.21
N THR A 170 17.26 -4.20 -7.45
CA THR A 170 17.65 -5.58 -7.73
C THR A 170 18.68 -6.03 -6.70
N MET A 171 18.56 -7.26 -6.23
CA MET A 171 19.44 -7.89 -5.27
C MET A 171 20.23 -9.02 -5.93
N VAL A 172 21.53 -9.05 -5.68
CA VAL A 172 22.43 -10.16 -6.03
C VAL A 172 23.34 -10.36 -4.83
N GLY A 173 23.63 -11.61 -4.46
CA GLY A 173 24.55 -11.87 -3.36
C GLY A 173 24.40 -13.24 -2.73
N ASN A 174 25.15 -13.42 -1.66
CA ASN A 174 25.18 -14.63 -0.86
C ASN A 174 23.95 -14.75 0.05
N ILE A 175 22.76 -14.84 -0.58
CA ILE A 175 21.48 -14.87 0.13
C ILE A 175 20.45 -15.69 -0.63
N THR A 176 19.62 -16.42 0.12
CA THR A 176 18.46 -17.15 -0.38
C THR A 176 17.21 -16.62 0.31
N VAL A 177 16.24 -16.18 -0.49
CA VAL A 177 14.98 -15.62 -0.03
C VAL A 177 13.81 -16.48 -0.50
N ILE A 178 12.71 -16.44 0.24
CA ILE A 178 11.45 -17.04 -0.18
C ILE A 178 10.51 -15.90 -0.54
N ASP A 179 10.06 -15.86 -1.79
CA ASP A 179 9.08 -14.88 -2.30
C ASP A 179 7.79 -15.62 -2.65
N SER A 180 6.70 -15.30 -1.95
CA SER A 180 5.38 -15.86 -2.21
C SER A 180 5.34 -17.39 -2.21
N GLY A 181 6.26 -18.01 -1.45
CA GLY A 181 6.42 -19.46 -1.32
C GLY A 181 7.35 -20.12 -2.35
N ASP A 182 8.03 -19.34 -3.18
CA ASP A 182 9.06 -19.82 -4.10
C ASP A 182 10.45 -19.45 -3.59
N GLU A 183 11.36 -20.42 -3.55
CA GLU A 183 12.73 -20.23 -3.08
C GLU A 183 13.62 -19.65 -4.18
N ILE A 184 14.21 -18.49 -3.91
CA ILE A 184 15.03 -17.73 -4.84
C ILE A 184 16.44 -17.65 -4.28
N ASN A 185 17.37 -18.30 -4.97
CA ASN A 185 18.78 -18.23 -4.66
C ASN A 185 19.44 -17.08 -5.42
N CYS A 186 19.73 -15.98 -4.72
CA CYS A 186 20.31 -14.77 -5.31
C CYS A 186 21.76 -14.94 -5.78
N ARG A 187 22.43 -16.07 -5.47
CA ARG A 187 23.77 -16.41 -5.99
C ARG A 187 23.74 -16.88 -7.45
N LYS A 188 22.60 -17.40 -7.91
CA LYS A 188 22.46 -18.08 -9.21
C LYS A 188 21.56 -17.35 -10.20
N MET A 189 21.30 -16.05 -9.99
CA MET A 189 20.42 -15.23 -10.83
C MET A 189 21.12 -14.64 -12.08
N GLY A 190 22.43 -14.82 -12.23
CA GLY A 190 23.20 -14.21 -13.32
C GLY A 190 23.22 -12.68 -13.24
N THR A 191 23.28 -12.00 -14.39
CA THR A 191 23.35 -10.53 -14.47
C THR A 191 22.04 -9.82 -14.13
N GLY A 192 20.91 -10.53 -14.18
CA GLY A 192 19.58 -9.95 -13.98
C GLY A 192 19.20 -9.73 -12.51
N GLY A 193 19.75 -10.55 -11.61
CA GLY A 193 19.45 -10.50 -10.17
C GLY A 193 17.98 -10.71 -9.80
N TYR A 194 17.70 -10.69 -8.50
CA TYR A 194 16.35 -10.78 -7.96
C TYR A 194 15.74 -9.37 -7.82
N ALA A 195 14.62 -9.12 -8.50
CA ALA A 195 13.92 -7.84 -8.39
C ALA A 195 13.12 -7.78 -7.08
N ILE A 196 13.53 -6.87 -6.18
CA ILE A 196 12.93 -6.75 -4.85
C ILE A 196 11.44 -6.38 -5.00
N PRO A 197 10.51 -7.12 -4.38
CA PRO A 197 9.09 -6.82 -4.43
C PRO A 197 8.78 -5.47 -3.76
N SER A 198 7.65 -4.86 -4.12
CA SER A 198 7.24 -3.61 -3.46
C SER A 198 6.79 -3.84 -2.02
N ILE A 199 6.35 -5.05 -1.69
CA ILE A 199 6.00 -5.42 -0.32
C ILE A 199 7.06 -6.40 0.17
N CYS A 200 7.70 -6.04 1.27
CA CYS A 200 8.71 -6.84 1.94
C CYS A 200 8.21 -7.38 3.28
N GLU A 201 6.90 -7.35 3.52
CA GLU A 201 6.30 -7.93 4.72
C GLU A 201 6.57 -9.44 4.80
N PRO A 202 6.70 -10.01 6.02
CA PRO A 202 7.00 -11.44 6.21
C PRO A 202 6.01 -12.40 5.54
N SER A 203 4.80 -11.94 5.22
CA SER A 203 3.80 -12.73 4.47
C SER A 203 4.17 -12.94 3.00
N VAL A 204 4.98 -12.05 2.43
CA VAL A 204 5.38 -12.05 1.02
C VAL A 204 6.83 -12.47 0.87
N MET A 205 7.75 -11.88 1.65
CA MET A 205 9.19 -12.10 1.53
C MET A 205 9.78 -12.57 2.86
N GLN A 206 10.55 -13.66 2.83
CA GLN A 206 11.21 -14.22 4.01
C GLN A 206 12.68 -14.52 3.72
N PHE A 207 13.53 -14.33 4.72
CA PHE A 207 14.92 -14.76 4.66
C PHE A 207 15.01 -16.26 4.97
N LYS A 208 15.69 -17.03 4.12
CA LYS A 208 15.95 -18.46 4.35
C LYS A 208 17.38 -18.67 4.84
N ASP A 209 18.35 -18.20 4.07
CA ASP A 209 19.77 -18.35 4.36
C ASP A 209 20.50 -17.08 3.93
N CYS A 210 21.40 -16.57 4.79
CA CYS A 210 22.24 -15.42 4.50
C CYS A 210 23.66 -15.74 4.93
N GLY A 211 24.56 -15.89 3.97
CA GLY A 211 25.98 -16.13 4.19
C GLY A 211 26.85 -14.92 3.84
N ALA A 212 26.24 -13.73 3.71
CA ALA A 212 26.95 -12.48 3.48
C ALA A 212 27.35 -11.86 4.83
N ASP A 213 28.61 -11.43 4.94
CA ASP A 213 29.12 -10.76 6.14
C ASP A 213 28.78 -9.25 6.18
N PHE A 214 28.54 -8.65 5.00
CA PHE A 214 28.23 -7.23 4.80
C PHE A 214 27.22 -7.03 3.66
#